data_AF-A0A7V9BMM7-F1
#
_entry.id   AF-A0A7V9BMM7-F1
#
_cell.length_a   1.000
_cell.length_b   1.000
_cell.length_c   1.000
_cell.angle_alpha   90.00
_cell.angle_beta   90.00
_cell.angle_gamma   90.00
#
_symmetry.space_group_name_H-M   'P 1'
#
loop_
_entity.id
_entity.type
_entity.pdbx_description
1 polymer ?
#
loop_
_entity_poly.entity_id
_entity_poly.type
_entity_poly.pdbx_seq_one_letter_code
_entity_poly.pdbx_strand_id
1 'polypeptide(L)'
;MPRPGRRTNLGLLLLLVITLITGGVAFAVGDAPAAGVVVAVHGAAGLGVLLLIPWKSMIVRRGLRRPGLARRLASLVLVVLVLVAVGSGLLHALGGFEVRLGVLPMQLHVGSALLALPLLGWHLWVHRRRREFLPRRTDVS
;
A
#
# COMPACT_ATOMS: atom_id res chain seq x y z
N MET A 1 -1.97 -8.15 -26.25
CA MET A 1 -1.21 -7.37 -25.25
C MET A 1 -2.09 -7.06 -24.03
N PRO A 2 -1.64 -7.28 -22.78
CA PRO A 2 -2.42 -6.92 -21.60
C PRO A 2 -2.76 -5.42 -21.58
N ARG A 3 -4.02 -5.07 -21.28
CA ARG A 3 -4.47 -3.69 -21.16
C ARG A 3 -3.56 -2.90 -20.18
N PRO A 4 -3.14 -1.66 -20.50
CA PRO A 4 -2.16 -0.89 -19.71
C PRO A 4 -2.46 -0.86 -18.21
N GLY A 5 -3.74 -0.70 -17.82
CA GLY A 5 -4.15 -0.66 -16.41
C GLY A 5 -3.97 -1.98 -15.65
N ARG A 6 -3.92 -3.13 -16.32
CA ARG A 6 -3.69 -4.43 -15.66
C ARG A 6 -2.22 -4.60 -15.27
N ARG A 7 -1.29 -4.12 -16.10
CA ARG A 7 0.16 -4.17 -15.81
C ARG A 7 0.52 -3.27 -14.63
N THR A 8 0.00 -2.04 -14.59
CA THR A 8 0.21 -1.12 -13.45
C THR A 8 -0.34 -1.67 -12.15
N ASN A 9 -1.50 -2.34 -12.17
CA ASN A 9 -2.06 -2.96 -10.97
C ASN A 9 -1.22 -4.13 -10.46
N LEU A 10 -0.67 -4.95 -11.36
CA LEU A 10 0.23 -6.03 -10.98
C LEU A 10 1.56 -5.48 -10.46
N GLY A 11 2.11 -4.44 -11.08
CA GLY A 11 3.32 -3.77 -10.60
C GLY A 11 3.13 -3.20 -9.20
N LEU A 12 2.01 -2.52 -8.94
CA LEU A 12 1.67 -2.02 -7.60
C LEU A 12 1.48 -3.14 -6.58
N LEU A 13 0.82 -4.24 -6.96
CA LEU A 13 0.67 -5.38 -6.06
C LEU A 13 2.03 -6.01 -5.72
N LEU A 14 2.89 -6.18 -6.73
CA LEU A 14 4.22 -6.74 -6.55
C LEU A 14 5.09 -5.85 -5.66
N LEU A 15 5.13 -4.55 -5.94
CA LEU A 15 5.86 -3.59 -5.11
C LEU A 15 5.36 -3.60 -3.66
N LEU A 16 4.04 -3.65 -3.47
CA LEU A 16 3.45 -3.72 -2.14
C LEU A 16 3.84 -5.01 -1.41
N VAL A 17 3.82 -6.15 -2.08
CA VAL A 17 4.28 -7.43 -1.51
C VAL A 17 5.77 -7.35 -1.16
N ILE A 18 6.60 -6.79 -2.04
CA ILE A 18 8.04 -6.60 -1.77
C ILE A 18 8.22 -5.73 -0.53
N THR A 19 7.58 -4.56 -0.47
CA THR A 19 7.65 -3.65 0.68
C THR A 19 7.24 -4.33 1.99
N LEU A 20 6.16 -5.13 1.98
CA LEU A 20 5.69 -5.83 3.18
C LEU A 20 6.69 -6.90 3.64
N ILE A 21 7.21 -7.71 2.71
CA ILE A 21 8.17 -8.76 3.03
C ILE A 21 9.47 -8.15 3.54
N THR A 22 10.04 -7.18 2.83
CA THR A 22 11.31 -6.56 3.23
C THR A 22 11.18 -5.76 4.52
N GLY A 23 10.03 -5.12 4.77
CA GLY A 23 9.75 -4.45 6.04
C GLY A 23 9.68 -5.43 7.21
N GLY A 24 8.98 -6.57 7.03
CA GLY A 24 8.91 -7.62 8.05
C GLY A 24 10.27 -8.27 8.33
N VAL A 25 11.06 -8.53 7.29
CA VAL A 25 12.43 -9.05 7.43
C VAL A 25 13.32 -8.04 8.15
N ALA A 26 13.31 -6.77 7.76
CA ALA A 26 14.08 -5.73 8.44
C ALA A 26 13.71 -5.62 9.93
N PHE A 27 12.41 -5.68 10.24
CA PHE A 27 11.93 -5.66 11.63
C PHE A 27 12.40 -6.87 12.43
N ALA A 28 12.41 -8.06 11.84
CA ALA A 28 12.83 -9.30 12.50
C ALA A 28 14.36 -9.39 12.70
N VAL A 29 15.12 -8.85 11.76
CA VAL A 29 16.60 -8.91 11.75
C VAL A 29 17.23 -7.81 12.60
N GLY A 30 16.53 -6.71 12.85
CA GLY A 30 17.02 -5.61 13.68
C GLY A 30 18.30 -4.99 13.12
N ASP A 31 19.31 -4.79 13.97
CA ASP A 31 20.56 -4.10 13.64
C ASP A 31 21.65 -5.00 13.02
N ALA A 32 21.29 -6.15 12.46
CA ALA A 32 22.30 -7.00 11.83
C ALA A 32 23.01 -6.27 10.66
N PRO A 33 24.28 -6.57 10.36
CA PRO A 33 25.05 -5.89 9.31
C PRO A 33 24.37 -5.90 7.92
N ALA A 34 23.58 -6.94 7.62
CA ALA A 34 22.82 -7.08 6.38
C ALA A 34 21.51 -6.26 6.34
N ALA A 35 21.05 -5.73 7.47
CA ALA A 35 19.77 -5.02 7.58
C ALA A 35 19.74 -3.75 6.72
N GLY A 36 20.88 -3.07 6.55
CA GLY A 36 20.97 -1.85 5.73
C GLY A 36 20.51 -2.05 4.28
N VAL A 37 20.86 -3.18 3.67
CA VAL A 37 20.42 -3.50 2.29
C VAL A 37 18.91 -3.75 2.25
N VAL A 38 18.39 -4.51 3.21
CA VAL A 38 16.95 -4.82 3.28
C VAL A 38 16.13 -3.55 3.50
N VAL A 39 16.59 -2.65 4.37
CA VAL A 39 15.98 -1.34 4.63
C VAL A 39 16.01 -0.46 3.37
N ALA A 40 17.14 -0.41 2.64
CA ALA A 40 17.23 0.32 1.39
C ALA A 40 16.24 -0.20 0.33
N VAL A 41 16.13 -1.52 0.18
CA VAL A 41 15.16 -2.16 -0.73
C VAL A 41 13.73 -1.85 -0.30
N HIS A 42 13.42 -1.93 0.99
CA HIS A 42 12.11 -1.57 1.54
C HIS A 42 11.74 -0.11 1.22
N GLY A 43 12.65 0.82 1.51
CA GLY A 43 12.48 2.24 1.23
C GLY A 43 12.26 2.51 -0.26
N ALA A 44 13.11 1.94 -1.13
CA ALA A 44 12.97 2.07 -2.58
C ALA A 44 11.65 1.49 -3.11
N ALA A 45 11.24 0.33 -2.62
CA ALA A 45 9.97 -0.29 -3.01
C ALA A 45 8.77 0.56 -2.55
N GLY A 46 8.80 1.08 -1.32
CA GLY A 46 7.77 1.97 -0.77
C GLY A 46 7.64 3.27 -1.58
N LEU A 47 8.76 3.89 -1.96
CA LEU A 47 8.78 5.05 -2.85
C LEU A 47 8.24 4.70 -4.25
N GLY A 48 8.56 3.52 -4.77
CA GLY A 48 8.00 3.01 -6.03
C GLY A 48 6.48 2.89 -6.00
N VAL A 49 5.90 2.46 -4.87
CA VAL A 49 4.44 2.47 -4.67
C VAL A 49 3.89 3.90 -4.77
N LEU A 50 4.51 4.86 -4.08
CA LEU A 50 4.08 6.26 -4.10
C LEU A 50 4.13 6.88 -5.49
N LEU A 51 5.18 6.61 -6.26
CA LEU A 51 5.34 7.15 -7.62
C LEU A 51 4.30 6.59 -8.60
N LEU A 52 3.83 5.35 -8.40
CA LEU A 52 2.83 4.72 -9.25
C LEU A 52 1.38 5.05 -8.85
N ILE A 53 1.16 5.53 -7.62
CA ILE A 53 -0.16 5.99 -7.13
C ILE A 53 -0.76 7.15 -7.97
N PRO A 54 -0.06 8.25 -8.28
CA PRO A 54 -0.63 9.35 -9.04
C PRO A 54 -1.01 8.92 -10.47
N TRP A 55 -0.24 8.02 -11.08
CA TRP A 55 -0.58 7.48 -12.39
C TRP A 55 -1.85 6.61 -12.37
N LYS A 56 -2.05 5.84 -11.28
CA LYS A 56 -3.27 5.07 -11.08
C LYS A 56 -4.46 5.96 -10.70
N SER A 57 -4.26 7.01 -9.92
CA SER A 57 -5.34 7.90 -9.46
C SER A 57 -5.95 8.69 -10.63
N MET A 58 -5.14 9.08 -11.62
CA MET A 58 -5.62 9.66 -12.88
C MET A 58 -6.54 8.70 -13.66
N ILE A 59 -6.22 7.41 -13.67
CA ILE A 59 -7.01 6.37 -14.34
C ILE A 59 -8.28 6.02 -13.53
N VAL A 60 -8.18 5.98 -12.20
CA VAL A 60 -9.26 5.58 -11.27
C VAL A 60 -10.30 6.69 -11.08
N ARG A 61 -9.95 7.98 -11.27
CA ARG A 61 -10.90 9.11 -11.23
C ARG A 61 -12.14 8.90 -12.10
N ARG A 62 -12.03 8.18 -13.22
CA ARG A 62 -13.16 7.85 -14.10
C ARG A 62 -14.12 6.79 -13.52
N GLY A 63 -13.68 5.97 -12.56
CA GLY A 63 -14.47 4.90 -11.93
C GLY A 63 -15.18 5.30 -10.62
N LEU A 64 -14.89 6.49 -10.08
CA LEU A 64 -15.43 7.00 -8.81
C LEU A 64 -16.92 7.34 -8.84
N ARG A 65 -17.58 7.30 -10.00
CA ARG A 65 -19.02 7.56 -10.17
C ARG A 65 -19.94 6.45 -9.65
N ARG A 66 -19.44 5.44 -8.92
CA ARG A 66 -20.23 4.28 -8.49
C ARG A 66 -20.55 4.31 -6.99
N PRO A 67 -21.81 4.05 -6.58
CA PRO A 67 -22.25 4.20 -5.19
C PRO A 67 -21.62 3.18 -4.24
N GLY A 68 -21.47 3.57 -2.96
CA GLY A 68 -21.00 2.75 -1.84
C GLY A 68 -20.14 3.54 -0.84
N LEU A 69 -20.77 4.14 0.18
CA LEU A 69 -20.11 4.95 1.22
C LEU A 69 -18.99 4.18 1.93
N ALA A 70 -19.26 2.94 2.37
CA ALA A 70 -18.28 2.08 3.04
C ALA A 70 -17.01 1.83 2.20
N ARG A 71 -17.14 1.70 0.87
CA ARG A 71 -16.00 1.52 -0.03
C ARG A 71 -15.15 2.78 -0.13
N ARG A 72 -15.81 3.95 -0.17
CA ARG A 72 -15.14 5.24 -0.21
C ARG A 72 -14.38 5.49 1.10
N LEU A 73 -14.99 5.20 2.24
CA LEU A 73 -14.36 5.28 3.56
C LEU A 73 -13.18 4.31 3.69
N ALA A 74 -13.34 3.03 3.32
CA ALA A 74 -12.24 2.07 3.37
C ALA A 74 -11.05 2.47 2.49
N SER A 75 -11.34 3.03 1.30
CA SER A 75 -10.28 3.54 0.41
C SER A 75 -9.59 4.78 1.01
N LEU A 76 -10.35 5.67 1.65
CA LEU A 76 -9.81 6.86 2.32
C LEU A 76 -8.93 6.46 3.51
N VAL A 77 -9.42 5.55 4.37
CA VAL A 77 -8.69 5.04 5.52
C VAL A 77 -7.39 4.36 5.07
N LEU A 78 -7.44 3.54 4.02
CA LEU A 78 -6.23 2.91 3.47
C LEU A 78 -5.22 3.96 2.97
N VAL A 79 -5.68 5.01 2.28
CA VAL A 79 -4.82 6.12 1.84
C VAL A 79 -4.19 6.82 3.05
N VAL A 80 -4.97 7.15 4.07
CA VAL A 80 -4.47 7.80 5.29
C VAL A 80 -3.44 6.92 6.00
N LEU A 81 -3.72 5.62 6.17
CA LEU A 81 -2.78 4.68 6.79
C LEU A 81 -1.45 4.60 6.02
N VAL A 82 -1.52 4.55 4.68
CA VAL A 82 -0.31 4.55 3.83
C VAL A 82 0.47 5.86 3.98
N LEU A 83 -0.21 7.01 4.03
CA LEU A 83 0.46 8.30 4.23
C LEU A 83 1.11 8.38 5.62
N VAL A 84 0.45 7.88 6.67
CA VAL A 84 1.03 7.81 8.02
C VAL A 84 2.24 6.90 8.04
N ALA A 85 2.16 5.70 7.44
CA ALA A 85 3.28 4.77 7.34
C ALA A 85 4.48 5.43 6.64
N VAL A 86 4.25 6.02 5.46
CA VAL A 86 5.31 6.67 4.68
C VAL A 86 5.91 7.87 5.43
N GLY A 87 5.06 8.75 5.95
CA GLY A 87 5.50 9.96 6.64
C GLY A 87 6.33 9.63 7.88
N SER A 88 5.88 8.67 8.68
CA SER A 88 6.61 8.22 9.87
C SER A 88 7.92 7.48 9.54
N GLY A 89 7.93 6.65 8.49
CA GLY A 89 9.15 5.98 8.01
C GLY A 89 10.20 6.97 7.47
N LEU A 90 9.76 8.00 6.74
CA LEU A 90 10.65 9.05 6.25
C LEU A 90 11.21 9.91 7.39
N LEU A 91 10.37 10.27 8.36
CA LEU A 91 10.81 10.99 9.57
C LEU A 91 11.87 10.20 10.35
N HIS A 92 11.69 8.88 10.46
CA HIS A 92 12.67 7.99 11.08
C HIS A 92 13.99 7.98 10.30
N ALA A 93 13.94 7.81 8.97
CA ALA A 93 15.12 7.77 8.11
C ALA A 93 15.92 9.08 8.07
N LEU A 94 15.25 10.23 8.21
CA LEU A 94 15.88 11.56 8.22
C LEU A 94 16.46 11.97 9.58
N GLY A 95 16.54 11.06 10.56
CA GLY A 95 17.18 11.32 11.86
C GLY A 95 16.24 11.81 12.96
N GLY A 96 14.92 11.65 12.81
CA GLY A 96 13.95 11.94 13.87
C GLY A 96 13.93 10.86 14.95
N PHE A 97 14.93 10.82 15.82
CA PHE A 97 14.87 10.07 17.10
C PHE A 97 14.18 10.87 18.22
N GLU A 98 13.79 12.10 17.94
CA GLU A 98 13.01 12.94 18.84
C GLU A 98 11.59 12.37 18.98
N VAL A 99 11.19 12.08 20.21
CA VAL A 99 9.82 11.68 20.58
C VAL A 99 8.87 12.84 20.25
N ARG A 100 8.35 12.86 19.02
CA ARG A 100 7.29 13.81 18.63
C ARG A 100 5.96 13.16 18.99
N LEU A 101 5.29 13.69 20.03
CA LEU A 101 3.97 13.27 20.53
C LEU A 101 3.93 12.08 21.52
N GLY A 102 5.05 11.67 22.13
CA GLY A 102 5.08 10.55 23.08
C GLY A 102 5.09 9.16 22.45
N VAL A 103 5.23 9.07 21.12
CA VAL A 103 5.25 7.81 20.35
C VAL A 103 6.45 7.84 19.41
N LEU A 104 7.17 6.72 19.28
CA LEU A 104 8.30 6.62 18.36
C LEU A 104 7.78 6.61 16.91
N PRO A 105 8.41 7.31 15.95
CA PRO A 105 8.05 7.24 14.54
C PRO A 105 7.95 5.80 14.00
N MET A 106 8.81 4.91 14.49
CA MET A 106 8.78 3.49 14.14
C MET A 106 7.50 2.78 14.61
N GLN A 107 6.95 3.14 15.78
CA GLN A 107 5.68 2.58 16.26
C GLN A 107 4.51 3.02 15.38
N LEU A 108 4.50 4.27 14.93
CA LEU A 108 3.51 4.77 13.98
C LEU A 108 3.64 4.08 12.62
N HIS A 109 4.87 3.87 12.14
CA HIS A 109 5.15 3.18 10.89
C HIS A 109 4.65 1.74 10.90
N VAL A 110 5.07 0.96 11.92
CA VAL A 110 4.69 -0.44 12.06
C VAL A 110 3.20 -0.59 12.36
N GLY A 111 2.65 0.20 13.29
CA GLY A 111 1.25 0.15 13.66
C GLY A 111 0.32 0.46 12.49
N SER A 112 0.64 1.49 11.68
CA SER A 112 -0.14 1.82 10.49
C SER A 112 -0.02 0.75 9.40
N ALA A 113 1.15 0.14 9.21
CA ALA A 113 1.33 -0.98 8.28
C ALA A 113 0.50 -2.20 8.70
N LEU A 114 0.50 -2.55 9.98
CA LEU A 114 -0.29 -3.67 10.52
C LEU A 114 -1.80 -3.45 10.35
N LEU A 115 -2.30 -2.21 10.55
CA LEU A 115 -3.70 -1.87 10.30
C LEU A 115 -4.05 -1.86 8.80
N ALA A 116 -3.10 -1.50 7.94
CA ALA A 116 -3.31 -1.47 6.50
C ALA A 116 -3.47 -2.88 5.89
N LEU A 117 -2.81 -3.89 6.45
CA LEU A 117 -2.88 -5.29 5.99
C LEU A 117 -4.31 -5.87 5.93
N PRO A 118 -5.10 -5.90 7.03
CA PRO A 118 -6.46 -6.45 7.00
C PRO A 118 -7.39 -5.62 6.11
N LEU A 119 -7.24 -4.30 6.11
CA LEU A 119 -8.01 -3.39 5.26
C LEU A 119 -7.73 -3.61 3.76
N LEU A 120 -6.48 -3.83 3.40
CA LEU A 120 -6.08 -4.19 2.04
C LEU A 120 -6.63 -5.58 1.66
N GLY A 121 -6.53 -6.56 2.55
CA GLY A 121 -7.09 -7.90 2.35
C GLY A 121 -8.59 -7.84 2.08
N TRP A 122 -9.33 -7.10 2.92
CA TRP A 122 -10.75 -6.82 2.73
C TRP A 122 -11.02 -6.13 1.39
N HIS A 123 -10.26 -5.08 1.06
CA HIS A 123 -10.39 -4.34 -0.20
C HIS A 123 -10.24 -5.27 -1.42
N LEU A 124 -9.21 -6.12 -1.42
CA LEU A 124 -8.95 -7.08 -2.48
C LEU A 124 -10.04 -8.14 -2.57
N TRP A 125 -10.52 -8.66 -1.44
CA TRP A 125 -11.59 -9.65 -1.37
C TRP A 125 -12.91 -9.12 -1.94
N VAL A 126 -13.34 -7.93 -1.50
CA VAL A 126 -14.56 -7.28 -2.01
C VAL A 126 -14.44 -7.00 -3.52
N HIS A 127 -13.25 -6.58 -3.97
CA HIS A 127 -13.02 -6.28 -5.38
C HIS A 127 -12.97 -7.55 -6.26
N ARG A 128 -12.48 -8.67 -5.72
CA ARG A 128 -12.45 -9.97 -6.40
C ARG A 128 -13.86 -10.56 -6.53
N ARG A 129 -14.61 -10.66 -5.42
CA ARG A 129 -16.00 -11.14 -5.41
C ARG A 129 -16.84 -10.44 -6.48
N ARG A 130 -16.76 -9.11 -6.58
CA ARG A 130 -17.52 -8.36 -7.60
C ARG A 130 -17.09 -8.64 -9.04
N ARG A 131 -15.83 -8.95 -9.31
CA ARG A 131 -15.38 -9.34 -10.66
C ARG A 131 -15.92 -10.71 -11.07
N GLU A 132 -16.12 -11.59 -10.09
CA GLU A 132 -16.73 -12.91 -10.29
C GLU A 132 -18.25 -12.78 -10.51
N PHE A 133 -18.92 -11.83 -9.83
CA PHE A 133 -20.37 -11.58 -9.96
C PHE A 133 -20.80 -10.63 -11.09
N LEU A 134 -19.87 -9.93 -11.75
CA LEU A 134 -20.20 -9.11 -12.92
C LEU A 134 -20.22 -10.02 -14.16
N PRO A 135 -21.35 -10.14 -14.88
CA PRO A 135 -21.42 -10.95 -16.10
C PRO A 135 -20.29 -10.52 -17.04
N ARG A 136 -19.52 -11.50 -17.49
CA ARG A 136 -18.51 -11.26 -18.51
C ARG A 136 -19.29 -10.79 -19.74
N ARG A 137 -18.94 -9.63 -20.33
CA ARG A 137 -19.62 -9.08 -21.53
C ARG A 137 -19.65 -10.03 -22.74
N THR A 138 -19.06 -11.22 -22.62
CA THR A 138 -19.08 -12.31 -23.59
C THR A 138 -20.31 -13.21 -23.47
N ASP A 139 -21.09 -13.12 -22.38
CA ASP A 139 -22.21 -14.05 -22.13
C ASP A 139 -23.58 -13.42 -22.46
N VAL A 140 -23.57 -12.34 -23.23
CA VAL A 140 -24.75 -11.73 -23.86
C VAL A 140 -24.55 -11.75 -25.37
N SER A 141 -24.62 -12.95 -25.96
CA SER A 141 -24.65 -13.17 -27.41
C SER A 141 -25.47 -14.41 -27.68
#